data_AF-A0A972C042-F1
#
_entry.id   AF-A0A972C042-F1
#
_cell.length_a   1.000
_cell.length_b   1.000
_cell.length_c   1.000
_cell.angle_alpha   90.00
_cell.angle_beta   90.00
_cell.angle_gamma   90.00
#
_symmetry.space_group_name_H-M   'P 1'
#
loop_
_entity.id
_entity.type
_entity.pdbx_description
1 polymer ?
#
loop_
_entity_poly.entity_id
_entity_poly.type
_entity_poly.pdbx_seq_one_letter_code
_entity_poly.pdbx_strand_id
1 'polypeptide(L)'
;FTGDLEQEGEKELMQAYDLAADVLKVGHHGSSTSTSPEFLEHVNPKYAVILVGAGNDYGHPHREILARLSDIDIYRTDLLGHIVLTIDDKDYSFDIDESILRAVAAISDPRPTQNSTIEASVQVVKGGKPVAGAKVTLNCAYKSSTSTYVGITDSDGIATIPFSIGRASKGHKVVVTAEVEHEGQQVTATTSFTPR
;
A
#
# COMPACT_ATOMS: atom_id res chain seq x y z
N PHE A 1 -0.94 -20.77 -3.39
CA PHE A 1 -0.91 -19.78 -2.30
C PHE A 1 0.37 -19.98 -1.50
N THR A 2 1.13 -18.91 -1.21
CA THR A 2 2.40 -19.00 -0.46
C THR A 2 2.25 -18.67 1.02
N GLY A 3 1.10 -18.17 1.50
CA GLY A 3 0.98 -17.74 2.90
C GLY A 3 2.02 -16.65 3.23
N ASP A 4 2.70 -16.79 4.35
CA ASP A 4 3.78 -15.90 4.78
C ASP A 4 5.16 -16.54 4.57
N LEU A 5 5.28 -17.37 3.53
CA LEU A 5 6.52 -18.04 3.16
C LEU A 5 7.61 -17.01 2.87
N GLU A 6 8.73 -17.14 3.58
CA GLU A 6 9.93 -16.33 3.37
C GLU A 6 10.89 -17.03 2.40
N GLN A 7 11.90 -16.29 1.93
CA GLN A 7 12.84 -16.70 0.88
C GLN A 7 13.50 -18.07 1.09
N GLU A 8 13.79 -18.46 2.34
CA GLU A 8 14.36 -19.78 2.61
C GLU A 8 13.37 -20.90 2.25
N GLY A 9 12.10 -20.73 2.61
CA GLY A 9 11.05 -21.67 2.24
C GLY A 9 10.73 -21.64 0.74
N GLU A 10 10.84 -20.49 0.08
CA GLU A 10 10.73 -20.40 -1.38
C GLU A 10 11.78 -21.26 -2.07
N LYS A 11 13.03 -21.21 -1.58
CA LYS A 11 14.15 -22.00 -2.08
C LYS A 11 13.94 -23.50 -1.85
N GLU A 12 13.47 -23.90 -0.66
CA GLU A 12 13.12 -25.29 -0.38
C GLU A 12 12.05 -25.81 -1.35
N LEU A 13 11.03 -25.00 -1.64
CA LEU A 13 9.97 -25.39 -2.57
C LEU A 13 10.48 -25.54 -4.01
N MET A 14 11.29 -24.59 -4.51
CA MET A 14 11.89 -24.67 -5.85
C MET A 14 12.84 -25.87 -6.02
N GLN A 15 13.44 -26.35 -4.92
CA GLN A 15 14.28 -27.55 -4.95
C GLN A 15 13.46 -28.84 -4.94
N ALA A 16 12.32 -28.83 -4.23
CA ALA A 16 11.48 -29.99 -4.06
C ALA A 16 10.49 -30.21 -5.22
N TYR A 17 10.11 -29.15 -5.92
CA TYR A 17 9.03 -29.18 -6.92
C TYR A 17 9.37 -28.31 -8.13
N ASP A 18 8.87 -28.72 -9.30
CA ASP A 18 8.79 -27.86 -10.49
C ASP A 18 7.54 -26.99 -10.36
N LEU A 19 7.70 -25.77 -9.84
CA LEU A 19 6.57 -24.91 -9.49
C LEU A 19 6.23 -23.97 -10.65
N ALA A 20 4.98 -23.97 -11.06
CA ALA A 20 4.40 -22.99 -11.96
C ALA A 20 2.99 -22.61 -11.51
N ALA A 21 2.59 -21.35 -11.71
CA ALA A 21 1.24 -20.90 -11.43
C ALA A 21 0.87 -19.68 -12.28
N ASP A 22 -0.33 -19.64 -12.86
CA ASP A 22 -0.81 -18.43 -13.54
C ASP A 22 -1.13 -17.29 -12.57
N VAL A 23 -1.56 -17.62 -11.35
CA VAL A 23 -1.93 -16.66 -10.30
C VAL A 23 -1.13 -16.91 -9.04
N LEU A 24 -0.32 -15.94 -8.64
CA LEU A 24 0.47 -15.97 -7.41
C LEU A 24 -0.20 -15.13 -6.32
N LYS A 25 -0.59 -15.76 -5.21
CA LYS A 25 -0.75 -15.01 -3.95
C LYS A 25 0.64 -14.62 -3.47
N VAL A 26 0.94 -13.33 -3.40
CA VAL A 26 2.25 -12.81 -3.00
C VAL A 26 2.57 -13.19 -1.56
N GLY A 27 3.81 -13.61 -1.32
CA GLY A 27 4.27 -14.06 -0.01
C GLY A 27 4.25 -12.94 1.02
N HIS A 28 3.80 -13.27 2.23
CA HIS A 28 3.91 -12.41 3.42
C HIS A 28 3.45 -10.97 3.19
N HIS A 29 2.30 -10.81 2.51
CA HIS A 29 1.67 -9.52 2.22
C HIS A 29 2.54 -8.55 1.39
N GLY A 30 3.64 -9.03 0.80
CA GLY A 30 4.65 -8.20 0.13
C GLY A 30 5.77 -7.71 1.06
N SER A 31 6.17 -8.51 2.04
CA SER A 31 7.39 -8.32 2.83
C SER A 31 8.65 -8.42 1.96
N SER A 32 9.71 -7.70 2.34
CA SER A 32 11.04 -7.77 1.73
C SER A 32 11.70 -9.14 1.91
N THR A 33 11.26 -9.91 2.91
CA THR A 33 11.74 -11.26 3.24
C THR A 33 11.10 -12.36 2.40
N SER A 34 10.23 -12.00 1.46
CA SER A 34 9.50 -12.93 0.59
C SER A 34 9.55 -12.46 -0.87
N THR A 35 8.97 -13.28 -1.74
CA THR A 35 8.81 -13.06 -3.19
C THR A 35 10.14 -12.68 -3.81
N SER A 36 11.13 -13.58 -3.66
CA SER A 36 12.45 -13.41 -4.28
C SER A 36 12.36 -13.35 -5.80
N PRO A 37 13.28 -12.63 -6.47
CA PRO A 37 13.37 -12.65 -7.94
C PRO A 37 13.47 -14.06 -8.50
N GLU A 38 14.26 -14.94 -7.88
CA GLU A 38 14.44 -16.33 -8.30
C GLU A 38 13.13 -17.12 -8.19
N PHE A 39 12.35 -16.90 -7.13
CA PHE A 39 11.04 -17.53 -6.97
C PHE A 39 10.03 -17.04 -8.01
N LEU A 40 10.03 -15.74 -8.34
CA LEU A 40 9.17 -15.19 -9.39
C LEU A 40 9.54 -15.72 -10.78
N GLU A 41 10.83 -15.81 -11.09
CA GLU A 41 11.31 -16.36 -12.36
C GLU A 41 10.92 -17.84 -12.49
N HIS A 42 11.05 -18.62 -11.41
CA HIS A 42 10.70 -20.03 -11.41
C HIS A 42 9.18 -20.25 -11.54
N VAL A 43 8.36 -19.56 -10.73
CA VAL A 43 6.90 -19.71 -10.75
C VAL A 43 6.25 -19.11 -12.01
N ASN A 44 6.85 -18.05 -12.56
CA ASN A 44 6.44 -17.33 -13.76
C ASN A 44 4.93 -16.99 -13.84
N PRO A 45 4.37 -16.23 -12.87
CA PRO A 45 2.95 -15.92 -12.83
C PRO A 45 2.54 -14.81 -13.79
N LYS A 46 1.29 -14.87 -14.25
CA LYS A 46 0.64 -13.81 -15.04
C LYS A 46 -0.01 -12.75 -14.15
N TYR A 47 -0.55 -13.18 -13.02
CA TYR A 47 -1.26 -12.33 -12.06
C TYR A 47 -0.66 -12.47 -10.67
N ALA A 48 -0.56 -11.37 -9.94
CA ALA A 48 -0.12 -11.34 -8.56
C ALA A 48 -1.20 -10.74 -7.65
N VAL A 49 -1.68 -11.49 -6.67
CA VAL A 49 -2.64 -11.00 -5.66
C VAL A 49 -1.92 -10.73 -4.35
N ILE A 50 -1.88 -9.46 -3.96
CA ILE A 50 -1.33 -9.00 -2.68
C ILE A 50 -2.49 -8.80 -1.71
N LEU A 51 -2.65 -9.77 -0.81
CA LEU A 51 -3.58 -9.65 0.31
C LEU A 51 -2.89 -8.80 1.37
N VAL A 52 -3.32 -7.55 1.53
CA VAL A 52 -2.74 -6.59 2.48
C VAL A 52 -3.82 -5.63 2.95
N GLY A 53 -3.71 -5.20 4.20
CA GLY A 53 -4.62 -4.23 4.81
C GLY A 53 -4.27 -2.80 4.42
N ALA A 54 -5.30 -1.97 4.19
CA ALA A 54 -5.13 -0.53 4.05
C ALA A 54 -4.56 0.06 5.34
N GLY A 55 -3.53 0.89 5.23
CA GLY A 55 -2.87 1.52 6.38
C GLY A 55 -2.16 0.54 7.33
N ASN A 56 -1.68 -0.61 6.83
CA ASN A 56 -0.96 -1.56 7.67
C ASN A 56 0.34 -0.95 8.24
N ASP A 57 0.59 -1.20 9.52
CA ASP A 57 1.72 -0.61 10.26
C ASP A 57 3.10 -1.18 9.88
N TYR A 58 3.14 -2.29 9.13
CA TYR A 58 4.39 -2.93 8.69
C TYR A 58 5.00 -2.25 7.46
N GLY A 59 4.23 -1.39 6.77
CA GLY A 59 4.68 -0.75 5.53
C GLY A 59 4.67 -1.68 4.33
N HIS A 60 3.90 -2.77 4.40
CA HIS A 60 3.69 -3.69 3.28
C HIS A 60 2.67 -3.11 2.27
N PRO A 61 2.71 -3.51 1.00
CA PRO A 61 3.84 -4.17 0.35
C PRO A 61 5.03 -3.21 0.25
N HIS A 62 6.23 -3.71 0.48
CA HIS A 62 7.42 -2.87 0.34
C HIS A 62 7.69 -2.50 -1.12
N ARG A 63 8.30 -1.33 -1.33
CA ARG A 63 8.50 -0.73 -2.66
C ARG A 63 9.30 -1.65 -3.59
N GLU A 64 10.30 -2.34 -3.06
CA GLU A 64 11.10 -3.31 -3.82
C GLU A 64 10.28 -4.51 -4.28
N ILE A 65 9.25 -4.93 -3.53
CA ILE A 65 8.36 -6.01 -3.95
C ILE A 65 7.47 -5.55 -5.10
N LEU A 66 6.90 -4.35 -4.99
CA LEU A 66 6.15 -3.74 -6.11
C LEU A 66 7.02 -3.58 -7.36
N ALA A 67 8.29 -3.22 -7.19
CA ALA A 67 9.24 -3.11 -8.31
C ALA A 67 9.50 -4.48 -8.98
N ARG A 68 9.68 -5.55 -8.20
CA ARG A 68 9.85 -6.92 -8.74
C ARG A 68 8.63 -7.40 -9.52
N LEU A 69 7.43 -6.94 -9.13
CA LEU A 69 6.16 -7.33 -9.75
C LEU A 69 5.73 -6.38 -10.89
N SER A 70 6.58 -5.45 -11.32
CA SER A 70 6.19 -4.37 -12.24
C SER A 70 5.74 -4.85 -13.63
N ASP A 71 6.18 -6.03 -14.06
CA ASP A 71 5.79 -6.65 -15.34
C ASP A 71 4.63 -7.67 -15.18
N ILE A 72 4.04 -7.77 -13.99
CA ILE A 72 2.96 -8.70 -13.64
C ILE A 72 1.70 -7.88 -13.30
N ASP A 73 0.52 -8.36 -13.68
CA ASP A 73 -0.73 -7.70 -13.31
C ASP A 73 -1.02 -7.87 -11.81
N ILE A 74 -0.94 -6.76 -11.06
CA ILE A 74 -1.07 -6.75 -9.59
C ILE A 74 -2.50 -6.41 -9.15
N TYR A 75 -3.04 -7.25 -8.27
CA TYR A 75 -4.32 -7.07 -7.60
C TYR A 75 -4.12 -6.93 -6.09
N ARG A 76 -4.51 -5.78 -5.53
CA ARG A 76 -4.20 -5.38 -4.15
C ARG A 76 -5.47 -5.16 -3.34
N THR A 77 -5.67 -5.90 -2.24
CA THR A 77 -6.91 -5.80 -1.45
C THR A 77 -7.04 -4.48 -0.69
N ASP A 78 -5.93 -3.79 -0.41
CA ASP A 78 -5.96 -2.46 0.17
C ASP A 78 -6.50 -1.42 -0.82
N LEU A 79 -6.24 -1.60 -2.12
CA LEU A 79 -6.66 -0.69 -3.21
C LEU A 79 -7.98 -1.08 -3.89
N LEU A 80 -8.25 -2.38 -4.01
CA LEU A 80 -9.41 -2.93 -4.73
C LEU A 80 -10.50 -3.46 -3.79
N GLY A 81 -10.20 -3.61 -2.50
CA GLY A 81 -11.12 -4.19 -1.55
C GLY A 81 -11.32 -5.68 -1.75
N HIS A 82 -12.58 -6.09 -1.88
CA HIS A 82 -12.93 -7.47 -2.15
C HIS A 82 -12.67 -7.78 -3.62
N ILE A 83 -11.91 -8.85 -3.88
CA ILE A 83 -11.50 -9.26 -5.23
C ILE A 83 -12.03 -10.68 -5.43
N VAL A 84 -12.85 -10.88 -6.45
CA VAL A 84 -13.34 -12.21 -6.84
C VAL A 84 -12.63 -12.62 -8.11
N LEU A 85 -11.74 -13.61 -8.00
CA LEU A 85 -11.18 -14.28 -9.16
C LEU A 85 -12.08 -15.46 -9.54
N THR A 86 -12.64 -15.40 -10.74
CA THR A 86 -13.32 -16.52 -11.39
C THR A 86 -12.39 -17.14 -12.41
N ILE A 87 -12.23 -18.46 -12.35
CA ILE A 87 -11.43 -19.24 -13.30
C ILE A 87 -12.40 -20.18 -14.02
N ASP A 88 -12.50 -20.01 -15.34
CA ASP A 88 -13.23 -20.93 -16.22
C ASP A 88 -12.25 -21.47 -17.26
N ASP A 89 -11.90 -22.75 -17.15
CA ASP A 89 -10.77 -23.38 -17.83
C ASP A 89 -9.43 -22.61 -17.69
N LYS A 90 -9.09 -21.79 -18.69
CA LYS A 90 -7.88 -20.95 -18.75
C LYS A 90 -8.19 -19.46 -18.87
N ASP A 91 -9.46 -19.10 -18.75
CA ASP A 91 -9.89 -17.72 -18.70
C ASP A 91 -9.95 -17.26 -17.24
N TYR A 92 -9.30 -16.12 -16.98
CA TYR A 92 -9.22 -15.51 -15.66
C TYR A 92 -10.00 -14.20 -15.68
N SER A 93 -10.99 -14.07 -14.80
CA SER A 93 -11.77 -12.85 -14.64
C SER A 93 -11.70 -12.36 -13.21
N PHE A 94 -11.38 -11.08 -13.03
CA PHE A 94 -11.33 -10.42 -11.74
C PHE A 94 -12.51 -9.46 -11.63
N ASP A 95 -13.45 -9.78 -10.76
CA ASP A 95 -14.54 -8.89 -10.39
C ASP A 95 -14.12 -8.05 -9.16
N ILE A 96 -14.17 -6.74 -9.36
CA ILE A 96 -13.80 -5.69 -8.40
C ILE A 96 -14.90 -4.64 -8.39
N ASP A 97 -15.13 -4.01 -7.25
CA ASP A 97 -16.06 -2.89 -7.19
C ASP A 97 -15.36 -1.62 -7.68
N GLU A 98 -15.56 -1.30 -8.96
CA GLU A 98 -14.96 -0.13 -9.59
C GLU A 98 -15.46 1.21 -9.02
N SER A 99 -16.55 1.20 -8.25
CA SER A 99 -17.15 2.41 -7.70
C SER A 99 -16.52 2.86 -6.37
N ILE A 100 -15.73 1.98 -5.73
CA ILE A 100 -15.15 2.25 -4.42
C ILE A 100 -13.96 3.20 -4.56
N LEU A 101 -14.09 4.38 -3.94
CA LEU A 101 -12.96 5.26 -3.65
C LEU A 101 -12.21 4.75 -2.41
N ARG A 102 -10.89 4.65 -2.53
CA ARG A 102 -9.98 4.29 -1.44
C ARG A 102 -8.83 5.26 -1.34
N ALA A 103 -8.35 5.43 -0.12
CA ALA A 103 -7.13 6.16 0.16
C ALA A 103 -6.20 5.30 1.02
N VAL A 104 -4.89 5.41 0.77
CA VAL A 104 -3.84 4.84 1.61
C VAL A 104 -2.86 5.95 1.95
N ALA A 105 -2.58 6.14 3.24
CA ALA A 105 -1.67 7.16 3.74
C ALA A 105 -0.37 6.51 4.24
N ALA A 106 0.75 7.13 3.93
CA ALA A 106 2.06 6.77 4.46
C ALA A 106 2.83 8.01 4.90
N ILE A 107 3.82 7.81 5.78
CA ILE A 107 4.69 8.87 6.30
C ILE A 107 6.14 8.57 5.92
N SER A 108 6.87 9.59 5.47
CA SER A 108 8.25 9.45 4.99
C SER A 108 9.25 9.04 6.09
N ASP A 109 8.99 9.46 7.33
CA ASP A 109 9.78 9.10 8.50
C ASP A 109 8.84 8.83 9.69
N PRO A 110 8.70 7.56 10.13
CA PRO A 110 7.87 7.22 11.28
C PRO A 110 8.51 7.60 12.62
N ARG A 111 9.82 7.94 12.66
CA ARG A 111 10.55 8.36 13.87
C ARG A 111 11.40 9.63 13.63
N PRO A 112 10.76 10.75 13.29
CA PRO A 112 11.46 11.98 12.93
C PRO A 112 12.06 12.69 14.13
N THR A 113 13.16 13.41 13.91
CA THR A 113 13.71 14.31 14.94
C THR A 113 12.86 15.57 15.02
N GLN A 114 12.65 16.11 16.23
CA GLN A 114 11.98 17.41 16.39
C GLN A 114 12.57 18.49 15.47
N ASN A 115 11.68 19.37 14.98
CA ASN A 115 11.91 20.45 14.02
C ASN A 115 12.28 20.00 12.60
N SER A 116 12.16 18.71 12.28
CA SER A 116 12.25 18.25 10.90
C SER A 116 11.00 18.63 10.09
N THR A 117 11.16 18.57 8.77
CA THR A 117 10.05 18.45 7.82
C THR A 117 9.96 16.99 7.40
N ILE A 118 8.74 16.46 7.37
CA ILE A 118 8.45 15.13 6.84
C ILE A 118 7.35 15.25 5.78
N GLU A 119 7.14 14.19 5.01
CA GLU A 119 6.14 14.14 3.96
C GLU A 119 5.12 13.06 4.28
N ALA A 120 3.84 13.42 4.19
CA ALA A 120 2.77 12.43 4.08
C ALA A 120 2.41 12.24 2.61
N SER A 121 2.41 10.99 2.16
CA SER A 121 1.93 10.60 0.84
C SER A 121 0.57 9.93 0.97
N VAL A 122 -0.43 10.42 0.23
CA VAL A 122 -1.76 9.83 0.19
C VAL A 122 -2.05 9.37 -1.24
N GLN A 123 -2.09 8.06 -1.44
CA GLN A 123 -2.51 7.45 -2.70
C GLN A 123 -4.03 7.32 -2.70
N VAL A 124 -4.69 7.82 -3.74
CA VAL A 124 -6.14 7.75 -3.94
C VAL A 124 -6.43 6.97 -5.21
N VAL A 125 -7.28 5.96 -5.06
CA VAL A 125 -7.71 5.11 -6.18
C VAL A 125 -9.22 4.96 -6.18
N LYS A 126 -9.80 4.77 -7.38
CA LYS A 126 -11.20 4.42 -7.57
C LYS A 126 -11.25 3.20 -8.47
N GLY A 127 -11.77 2.09 -7.95
CA GLY A 127 -11.68 0.81 -8.67
C GLY A 127 -10.25 0.38 -9.00
N GLY A 128 -9.29 0.71 -8.13
CA GLY A 128 -7.86 0.46 -8.34
C GLY A 128 -7.15 1.37 -9.32
N LYS A 129 -7.87 2.25 -10.04
CA LYS A 129 -7.27 3.22 -10.94
C LYS A 129 -6.88 4.48 -10.18
N PRO A 130 -5.70 5.08 -10.46
CA PRO A 130 -5.31 6.37 -9.89
C PRO A 130 -6.37 7.46 -10.08
N VAL A 131 -6.63 8.23 -9.03
CA VAL A 131 -7.55 9.37 -9.07
C VAL A 131 -6.76 10.67 -9.04
N ALA A 132 -6.66 11.35 -10.18
CA ALA A 132 -6.05 12.68 -10.26
C ALA A 132 -7.03 13.78 -9.80
N GLY A 133 -6.51 14.84 -9.18
CA GLY A 133 -7.31 16.00 -8.79
C GLY A 133 -8.19 15.80 -7.54
N ALA A 134 -8.05 14.69 -6.80
CA ALA A 134 -8.74 14.49 -5.53
C ALA A 134 -8.17 15.43 -4.47
N LYS A 135 -9.04 16.09 -3.71
CA LYS A 135 -8.63 16.95 -2.61
C LYS A 135 -8.33 16.09 -1.39
N VAL A 136 -7.16 16.30 -0.80
CA VAL A 136 -6.69 15.60 0.40
C VAL A 136 -6.48 16.62 1.51
N THR A 137 -7.15 16.41 2.65
CA THR A 137 -6.99 17.21 3.87
C THR A 137 -6.32 16.36 4.94
N LEU A 138 -5.11 16.71 5.34
CA LEU A 138 -4.39 16.05 6.43
C LEU A 138 -4.66 16.75 7.75
N ASN A 139 -5.05 15.98 8.75
CA ASN A 139 -5.21 16.41 10.13
C ASN A 139 -4.17 15.70 11.01
N CYS A 140 -3.15 16.43 11.46
CA CYS A 140 -2.08 15.92 12.31
C CYS A 140 -2.43 16.19 13.79
N ALA A 141 -2.80 15.15 14.53
CA ALA A 141 -3.20 15.23 15.93
C ALA A 141 -1.97 15.13 16.85
N TYR A 142 -1.46 16.29 17.27
CA TYR A 142 -0.41 16.39 18.30
C TYR A 142 -1.02 16.37 19.71
N LYS A 143 -0.15 16.24 20.72
CA LYS A 143 -0.55 16.10 22.14
C LYS A 143 -1.54 17.16 22.64
N SER A 144 -1.47 18.39 22.13
CA SER A 144 -2.30 19.51 22.59
C SER A 144 -2.90 20.36 21.46
N SER A 145 -2.76 19.92 20.21
CA SER A 145 -3.17 20.71 19.04
C SER A 145 -3.34 19.83 17.81
N THR A 146 -4.16 20.28 16.88
CA THR A 146 -4.24 19.70 15.53
C THR A 146 -3.73 20.73 14.53
N SER A 147 -2.90 20.29 13.59
CA SER A 147 -2.52 21.09 12.43
C SER A 147 -3.09 20.48 11.17
N THR A 148 -3.56 21.33 10.26
CA THR A 148 -4.21 20.90 9.03
C THR A 148 -3.41 21.33 7.81
N TYR A 149 -3.27 20.42 6.85
CA TYR A 149 -2.60 20.65 5.57
C TYR A 149 -3.48 20.16 4.44
N VAL A 150 -3.37 20.77 3.26
CA VAL A 150 -4.19 20.40 2.09
C VAL A 150 -3.27 20.14 0.90
N GLY A 151 -3.58 19.09 0.16
CA GLY A 151 -2.96 18.76 -1.11
C GLY A 151 -3.98 18.28 -2.14
N ILE A 152 -3.50 18.05 -3.34
CA ILE A 152 -4.27 17.50 -4.45
C ILE A 152 -3.46 16.37 -5.06
N THR A 153 -4.12 15.28 -5.46
CA THR A 153 -3.45 14.16 -6.12
C THR A 153 -2.99 14.51 -7.53
N ASP A 154 -1.80 14.04 -7.90
CA ASP A 154 -1.22 14.15 -9.23
C ASP A 154 -1.82 13.11 -10.23
N SER A 155 -1.21 12.99 -11.41
CA SER A 155 -1.63 12.02 -12.45
C SER A 155 -1.52 10.57 -12.00
N ASP A 156 -0.64 10.27 -11.04
CA ASP A 156 -0.44 8.93 -10.49
C ASP A 156 -1.37 8.69 -9.28
N GLY A 157 -2.27 9.64 -9.00
CA GLY A 157 -3.24 9.56 -7.92
C GLY A 157 -2.61 9.78 -6.55
N ILE A 158 -1.45 10.43 -6.46
CA ILE A 158 -0.71 10.61 -5.22
C ILE A 158 -0.69 12.09 -4.84
N ALA A 159 -1.09 12.40 -3.60
CA ALA A 159 -0.85 13.70 -2.99
C ALA A 159 0.35 13.58 -2.04
N THR A 160 1.45 14.28 -2.35
CA THR A 160 2.62 14.38 -1.47
C THR A 160 2.60 15.73 -0.76
N ILE A 161 2.44 15.72 0.56
CA ILE A 161 2.21 16.92 1.38
C ILE A 161 3.34 17.03 2.42
N PRO A 162 4.33 17.90 2.20
CA PRO A 162 5.36 18.18 3.19
C PRO A 162 4.81 19.04 4.34
N PHE A 163 5.19 18.73 5.57
CA PHE A 163 4.88 19.55 6.73
C PHE A 163 5.96 19.50 7.81
N SER A 164 6.15 20.62 8.51
CA SER A 164 7.06 20.69 9.66
C SER A 164 6.38 20.14 10.91
N ILE A 165 7.08 19.27 11.64
CA ILE A 165 6.58 18.72 12.91
C ILE A 165 6.90 19.61 14.11
N GLY A 166 7.70 20.67 13.92
CA GLY A 166 8.13 21.58 14.99
C GLY A 166 8.62 20.83 16.23
N ARG A 167 8.22 21.31 17.42
CA ARG A 167 8.61 20.70 18.70
C ARG A 167 7.63 19.60 19.18
N ALA A 168 7.05 18.83 18.25
CA ALA A 168 6.17 17.71 18.58
C ALA A 168 6.77 16.82 19.69
N SER A 169 5.96 16.43 20.67
CA SER A 169 6.45 15.78 21.89
C SER A 169 7.16 14.46 21.58
N LYS A 170 8.39 14.31 22.05
CA LYS A 170 9.15 13.05 21.92
C LYS A 170 8.38 11.89 22.55
N GLY A 171 8.39 10.73 21.87
CA GLY A 171 7.70 9.52 22.32
C GLY A 171 6.17 9.57 22.26
N HIS A 172 5.58 10.69 21.83
CA HIS A 172 4.14 10.79 21.62
C HIS A 172 3.78 10.44 20.18
N LYS A 173 2.93 9.44 19.98
CA LYS A 173 2.41 9.05 18.66
C LYS A 173 1.50 10.16 18.13
N VAL A 174 1.91 10.80 17.05
CA VAL A 174 1.09 11.75 16.30
C VAL A 174 0.32 10.98 15.25
N VAL A 175 -1.01 10.97 15.36
CA VAL A 175 -1.90 10.36 14.36
C VAL A 175 -2.13 11.37 13.25
N VAL A 176 -1.96 10.93 12.01
CA VAL A 176 -2.21 11.73 10.81
C VAL A 176 -3.40 11.11 10.09
N THR A 177 -4.50 11.84 10.03
CA THR A 177 -5.72 11.43 9.30
C THR A 177 -5.80 12.19 8.00
N ALA A 178 -5.83 11.48 6.88
CA ALA A 178 -6.13 12.02 5.56
C ALA A 178 -7.62 11.86 5.27
N GLU A 179 -8.32 12.97 5.08
CA GLU A 179 -9.69 13.03 4.56
C GLU A 179 -9.63 13.33 3.07
N VAL A 180 -10.21 12.46 2.26
CA VAL A 180 -10.20 12.56 0.80
C VAL A 180 -11.62 12.74 0.30
N GLU A 181 -11.82 13.72 -0.58
CA GLU A 181 -13.08 13.97 -1.25
C GLU A 181 -12.88 13.93 -2.77
N HIS A 182 -13.69 13.12 -3.45
CA HIS A 182 -13.71 13.03 -4.91
C HIS A 182 -15.10 12.63 -5.40
N GLU A 183 -15.66 13.40 -6.34
CA GLU A 183 -16.99 13.15 -6.95
C GLU A 183 -18.11 12.90 -5.93
N GLY A 184 -18.08 13.61 -4.79
CA GLY A 184 -19.09 13.49 -3.72
C GLY A 184 -18.92 12.25 -2.83
N GLN A 185 -17.95 11.38 -3.10
CA GLN A 185 -17.52 10.33 -2.17
C GLN A 185 -16.46 10.87 -1.22
N GLN A 186 -16.48 10.38 0.02
CA GLN A 186 -15.49 10.68 1.04
C GLN A 186 -14.89 9.39 1.60
N VAL A 187 -13.58 9.37 1.73
CA VAL A 187 -12.84 8.27 2.37
C VAL A 187 -11.78 8.84 3.29
N THR A 188 -11.46 8.09 4.35
CA THR A 188 -10.36 8.44 5.26
C THR A 188 -9.28 7.39 5.23
N ALA A 189 -8.04 7.84 5.38
CA ALA A 189 -6.87 6.98 5.60
C ALA A 189 -6.06 7.52 6.77
N THR A 190 -5.43 6.65 7.54
CA THR A 190 -4.63 7.05 8.70
C THR A 190 -3.21 6.52 8.59
N THR A 191 -2.27 7.30 9.11
CA THR A 191 -0.89 6.90 9.36
C THR A 191 -0.41 7.58 10.63
N SER A 192 0.84 7.38 11.04
CA SER A 192 1.37 8.02 12.24
C SER A 192 2.89 8.07 12.27
N PHE A 193 3.41 8.98 13.08
CA PHE A 193 4.83 9.03 13.42
C PHE A 193 5.00 9.30 14.91
N THR A 194 6.17 8.95 15.45
CA THR A 194 6.53 9.19 16.85
C THR A 194 7.87 9.91 16.93
N PRO A 195 7.91 11.21 17.29
CA PRO A 195 9.15 11.97 17.32
C PRO A 195 10.20 11.42 18.30
N ARG A 196 11.49 11.54 17.95
CA ARG A 196 12.65 11.18 18.78
C ARG A 196 13.49 12.38 19.24
#